data_AF-A0A2E8BGA0-F1
#
_entry.id   AF-A0A2E8BGA0-F1
#
_cell.length_a   1.000
_cell.length_b   1.000
_cell.length_c   1.000
_cell.angle_alpha   90.00
_cell.angle_beta   90.00
_cell.angle_gamma   90.00
#
_symmetry.space_group_name_H-M   'P 1'
#
loop_
_entity.id
_entity.type
_entity.pdbx_description
1 polymer ?
#
loop_
_entity_poly.entity_id
_entity_poly.type
_entity_poly.pdbx_seq_one_letter_code
_entity_poly.pdbx_strand_id
1 'polypeptide(L)'
;MSQRRNRLAAAPLIAVLGLVALAGPAGASGESVGGCMAEHLNEAIEENHGDYEHTLHDEGVQSDLEKCFDAPNPILPETNEVIWGALSFGLLFFFMAKKGFPAVKGAMDARAERIASDLDAAEQAKIEARAVEADYQARLGDAKGEASRLIDEARGAADQLKVDLSARAEADIADMRERAAADIESARQQAIADLRAEVAGIALGAAERVVQSSLDAEVQGRLIDAYIDEVAGSNG
;
A
#
# COMPACT_ATOMS: atom_id res chain seq x y z
N MET A 1 11.14 28.22 9.20
CA MET A 1 12.30 28.01 8.29
C MET A 1 12.22 28.86 7.00
N SER A 2 11.79 30.13 7.03
CA SER A 2 11.66 30.95 5.80
C SER A 2 12.61 32.17 5.70
N GLN A 3 13.39 32.49 6.74
CA GLN A 3 14.13 33.76 6.79
C GLN A 3 15.52 33.78 6.10
N ARG A 4 16.10 32.62 5.75
CA ARG A 4 17.45 32.55 5.15
C ARG A 4 17.49 32.68 3.61
N ARG A 5 16.35 32.58 2.91
CA ARG A 5 16.29 32.66 1.44
C ARG A 5 16.31 34.09 0.88
N ASN A 6 15.92 35.11 1.65
CA ASN A 6 15.87 36.49 1.17
C ASN A 6 17.21 37.25 1.24
N ARG A 7 18.24 36.73 1.91
CA ARG A 7 19.55 37.40 2.02
C ARG A 7 20.50 37.12 0.84
N LEU A 8 20.19 36.11 0.02
CA LEU A 8 21.00 35.73 -1.16
C LEU A 8 20.56 36.43 -2.45
N ALA A 9 19.36 37.02 -2.50
CA ALA A 9 18.87 37.76 -3.66
C ALA A 9 19.29 39.25 -3.69
N ALA A 10 19.79 39.80 -2.58
CA ALA A 10 20.19 41.22 -2.48
C ALA A 10 21.67 41.49 -2.82
N ALA A 11 22.51 40.46 -2.86
CA ALA A 11 23.94 40.59 -3.15
C ALA A 11 24.29 41.01 -4.60
N PRO A 12 23.59 40.57 -5.67
CA PRO A 12 23.95 41.00 -7.03
C PRO A 12 23.49 42.43 -7.34
N LEU A 13 22.49 42.97 -6.64
CA LEU A 13 21.97 44.33 -6.87
C LEU A 13 22.91 45.43 -6.36
N ILE A 14 23.65 45.18 -5.28
CA ILE A 14 24.62 46.15 -4.72
C ILE A 14 25.89 46.20 -5.59
N ALA A 15 26.27 45.09 -6.23
CA ALA A 15 27.41 45.05 -7.16
C ALA A 15 27.12 45.79 -8.48
N VAL A 16 25.87 45.77 -8.96
CA VAL A 16 25.47 46.53 -10.16
C VAL A 16 25.35 48.03 -9.87
N LEU A 17 24.90 48.43 -8.68
CA LEU A 17 24.82 49.86 -8.29
C LEU A 17 26.21 50.52 -8.10
N GLY A 18 27.21 49.75 -7.67
CA GLY A 18 28.59 50.24 -7.50
C GLY A 18 29.32 50.51 -8.82
N LEU A 19 28.89 49.87 -9.92
CA LEU A 19 29.51 50.02 -11.24
C LEU A 19 28.96 51.23 -12.04
N VAL A 20 27.81 51.77 -11.64
CA VAL A 20 27.22 52.99 -12.25
C VAL A 20 27.80 54.27 -11.63
N ALA A 21 28.32 54.21 -10.40
CA ALA A 21 28.89 55.37 -9.69
C ALA A 21 30.35 55.70 -10.07
N LEU A 22 31.03 54.84 -10.84
CA LEU A 22 32.39 55.07 -11.36
C LEU A 22 32.42 55.37 -12.87
N ALA A 23 31.24 55.58 -13.48
CA ALA A 23 31.14 56.26 -14.76
C ALA A 23 31.01 57.78 -14.47
N GLY A 24 32.11 58.39 -14.03
CA GLY A 24 32.31 59.80 -14.31
C GLY A 24 32.21 60.02 -15.83
N PRO A 25 31.82 61.20 -16.32
CA PRO A 25 31.84 61.46 -17.74
C PRO A 25 33.25 61.12 -18.21
N ALA A 26 33.37 60.08 -19.04
CA ALA A 26 34.57 59.85 -19.79
C ALA A 26 34.71 61.12 -20.63
N GLY A 27 35.58 62.03 -20.18
CA GLY A 27 36.09 63.08 -21.02
C GLY A 27 36.79 62.36 -22.15
N ALA A 28 36.09 62.20 -23.27
CA ALA A 28 36.71 61.87 -24.53
C ALA A 28 37.77 62.96 -24.73
N SER A 29 39.04 62.60 -24.54
CA SER A 29 40.17 63.50 -24.67
C SER A 29 40.53 63.76 -26.15
N GLY A 30 39.53 63.67 -27.03
CA GLY A 30 39.62 64.22 -28.38
C GLY A 30 39.05 65.63 -28.32
N GLU A 31 39.71 66.58 -28.96
CA GLU A 31 39.13 67.90 -29.22
C GLU A 31 37.74 67.68 -29.83
N SER A 32 36.69 68.02 -29.08
CA SER A 32 35.34 67.91 -29.63
C SER A 32 35.27 68.73 -30.91
N VAL A 33 34.50 68.28 -31.90
CA VAL A 33 34.32 69.02 -33.16
C VAL A 33 33.96 70.49 -32.89
N GLY A 34 33.16 70.74 -31.84
CA GLY A 34 32.82 72.11 -31.39
C GLY A 34 33.99 72.90 -30.80
N GLY A 35 34.99 72.25 -30.20
CA GLY A 35 36.23 72.88 -29.72
C GLY A 35 37.14 73.31 -30.86
N CYS A 36 37.41 72.40 -31.81
CA CYS A 36 38.21 72.68 -33.01
C CYS A 36 37.58 73.81 -33.86
N MET A 37 36.25 73.78 -34.03
CA MET A 37 35.53 74.84 -34.73
C MET A 37 35.58 76.19 -34.01
N ALA A 38 35.43 76.20 -32.68
CA ALA A 38 35.44 77.45 -31.91
C ALA A 38 36.80 78.14 -31.96
N GLU A 39 37.88 77.36 -31.95
CA GLU A 39 39.25 77.90 -32.02
C GLU A 39 39.53 78.54 -33.39
N HIS A 40 39.29 77.80 -34.48
CA HIS A 40 39.50 78.32 -35.84
C HIS A 40 38.54 79.47 -36.22
N LEU A 41 37.29 79.43 -35.75
CA LEU A 41 36.33 80.50 -36.01
C LEU A 41 36.71 81.79 -35.25
N ASN A 42 37.19 81.66 -34.01
CA ASN A 42 37.61 82.82 -33.22
C ASN A 42 38.85 83.50 -33.84
N GLU A 43 39.81 82.72 -34.34
CA GLU A 43 40.99 83.24 -35.03
C GLU A 43 40.62 83.95 -36.35
N ALA A 44 39.73 83.38 -37.16
CA ALA A 44 39.26 83.99 -38.40
C ALA A 44 38.46 85.30 -38.19
N ILE A 45 37.74 85.42 -37.08
CA ILE A 45 36.98 86.62 -36.69
C ILE A 45 37.92 87.73 -36.20
N GLU A 46 38.97 87.38 -35.46
CA GLU A 46 39.98 88.35 -34.98
C GLU A 46 40.78 88.97 -36.13
N GLU A 47 41.15 88.18 -37.14
CA GLU A 47 41.92 88.67 -38.29
C GLU A 47 41.14 89.65 -39.18
N ASN A 48 39.82 89.46 -39.30
CA ASN A 48 38.95 90.27 -40.17
C ASN A 48 38.19 91.39 -39.43
N HIS A 49 38.72 91.86 -38.29
CA HIS A 49 38.21 93.02 -37.57
C HIS A 49 36.72 92.92 -37.16
N GLY A 50 36.22 91.72 -36.86
CA GLY A 50 34.87 91.52 -36.32
C GLY A 50 33.71 91.68 -37.31
N ASP A 51 33.97 91.56 -38.62
CA ASP A 51 32.89 91.41 -39.62
C ASP A 51 32.51 89.94 -39.81
N TYR A 52 31.38 89.56 -39.23
CA TYR A 52 30.91 88.18 -39.17
C TYR A 52 30.32 87.68 -40.50
N GLU A 53 29.82 88.58 -41.35
CA GLU A 53 29.06 88.15 -42.54
C GLU A 53 29.99 87.74 -43.69
N HIS A 54 31.15 88.40 -43.84
CA HIS A 54 32.12 88.07 -44.89
C HIS A 54 33.05 86.91 -44.50
N THR A 55 33.31 86.70 -43.21
CA THR A 55 34.21 85.63 -42.71
C THR A 55 33.60 84.24 -42.83
N LEU A 56 32.28 84.13 -42.68
CA LEU A 56 31.55 82.86 -42.84
C LEU A 56 31.38 82.43 -44.31
N HIS A 57 31.59 83.35 -45.26
CA HIS A 57 31.45 83.12 -46.70
C HIS A 57 32.80 83.03 -47.44
N ASP A 58 33.92 83.12 -46.71
CA ASP A 58 35.25 82.92 -47.27
C ASP A 58 35.56 81.42 -47.46
N GLU A 59 35.96 81.02 -48.65
CA GLU A 59 36.25 79.61 -48.98
C GLU A 59 37.38 79.02 -48.12
N GLY A 60 38.32 79.84 -47.62
CA GLY A 60 39.42 79.40 -46.77
C GLY A 60 38.94 78.91 -45.41
N VAL A 61 38.11 79.73 -44.75
CA VAL A 61 37.53 79.43 -43.43
C VAL A 61 36.63 78.20 -43.49
N GLN A 62 35.88 78.03 -44.58
CA GLN A 62 35.05 76.85 -44.79
C GLN A 62 35.87 75.56 -44.90
N SER A 63 37.04 75.60 -45.54
CA SER A 63 37.93 74.43 -45.70
C SER A 63 38.60 74.01 -44.38
N ASP A 64 38.91 74.97 -43.50
CA ASP A 64 39.52 74.69 -42.20
C ASP A 64 38.51 74.14 -41.21
N LEU A 65 37.26 74.63 -41.27
CA LEU A 65 36.13 74.03 -40.54
C LEU A 65 35.86 72.59 -41.01
N GLU A 66 35.98 72.30 -42.30
CA GLU A 66 35.77 70.95 -42.87
C GLU A 66 36.77 69.92 -42.33
N LYS A 67 38.03 70.32 -42.07
CA LYS A 67 39.04 69.45 -41.44
C LYS A 67 38.68 69.05 -40.01
N CYS A 68 37.94 69.90 -39.27
CA CYS A 68 37.42 69.55 -37.95
C CYS A 68 36.27 68.52 -38.02
N PHE A 69 35.63 68.35 -39.17
CA PHE A 69 34.53 67.39 -39.39
C PHE A 69 35.00 66.03 -39.94
N ASP A 70 36.29 65.87 -40.23
CA ASP A 70 36.81 64.61 -40.75
C ASP A 70 36.79 63.56 -39.63
N ALA A 71 35.74 62.74 -39.62
CA ALA A 71 35.55 61.70 -38.63
C ALA A 71 36.61 60.59 -38.83
N PRO A 72 37.34 60.16 -37.79
CA PRO A 72 38.21 59.00 -37.88
C PRO A 72 37.45 57.79 -38.44
N ASN A 73 38.04 57.11 -39.42
CA ASN A 73 37.44 56.06 -40.25
C ASN A 73 36.40 55.16 -39.52
N PRO A 74 35.14 55.08 -39.99
CA PRO A 74 34.05 54.33 -39.34
C PRO A 74 34.15 52.79 -39.45
N ILE A 75 35.19 52.27 -40.10
CA ILE A 75 35.41 50.83 -40.32
C ILE A 75 36.47 50.26 -39.38
N LEU A 76 37.40 51.09 -38.90
CA LEU A 76 38.48 50.66 -38.02
C LEU A 76 38.39 51.42 -36.69
N PRO A 77 37.86 50.79 -35.63
CA PRO A 77 37.81 51.41 -34.31
C PRO A 77 39.22 51.75 -33.84
N GLU A 78 39.32 52.74 -32.95
CA GLU A 78 40.60 53.10 -32.37
C GLU A 78 41.27 51.88 -31.73
N THR A 79 42.58 51.73 -31.91
CA THR A 79 43.33 50.58 -31.40
C THR A 79 43.13 50.34 -29.91
N ASN A 80 42.86 51.41 -29.15
CA ASN A 80 42.50 51.36 -27.74
C ASN A 80 41.20 50.58 -27.46
N GLU A 81 40.15 50.79 -28.25
CA GLU A 81 38.89 50.07 -28.09
C GLU A 81 39.04 48.58 -28.39
N VAL A 82 39.83 48.23 -29.39
CA VAL A 82 40.13 46.84 -29.73
C VAL A 82 40.91 46.16 -28.61
N ILE A 83 41.90 46.83 -28.02
CA ILE A 83 42.71 46.29 -26.93
C ILE A 83 41.85 46.07 -25.67
N TRP A 84 41.10 47.07 -25.23
CA TRP A 84 40.24 46.97 -24.04
C TRP A 84 39.04 46.05 -24.26
N GLY A 85 38.46 46.04 -25.46
CA GLY A 85 37.40 45.12 -25.88
C GLY A 85 37.88 43.67 -25.91
N ALA A 86 39.05 43.40 -26.49
CA ALA A 86 39.64 42.06 -26.47
C ALA A 86 40.01 41.61 -25.05
N LEU A 87 40.51 42.52 -24.21
CA LEU A 87 40.86 42.21 -22.82
C LEU A 87 39.61 41.90 -21.98
N SER A 88 38.53 42.66 -22.12
CA SER A 88 37.26 42.39 -21.45
C SER A 88 36.59 41.10 -21.94
N PHE A 89 36.58 40.86 -23.25
CA PHE A 89 36.10 39.61 -23.84
C PHE A 89 36.93 38.41 -23.37
N GLY A 90 38.26 38.54 -23.35
CA GLY A 90 39.17 37.50 -22.87
C GLY A 90 38.96 37.16 -21.40
N LEU A 91 38.75 38.17 -20.55
CA LEU A 91 38.41 37.97 -19.14
C LEU A 91 37.09 37.21 -18.98
N LEU A 92 36.03 37.66 -19.67
CA LEU A 92 34.72 36.98 -19.66
C LEU A 92 34.84 35.53 -20.17
N PHE A 93 35.54 35.33 -21.29
CA PHE A 93 35.78 34.03 -21.88
C PHE A 93 36.51 33.11 -20.92
N PHE A 94 37.55 33.60 -20.22
CA PHE A 94 38.27 32.82 -19.22
C PHE A 94 37.37 32.38 -18.07
N PHE A 95 36.52 33.29 -17.55
CA PHE A 95 35.56 32.94 -16.49
C PHE A 95 34.51 31.93 -16.98
N MET A 96 34.01 32.07 -18.20
CA MET A 96 33.04 31.15 -18.79
C MET A 96 33.66 29.77 -19.11
N ALA A 97 34.88 29.74 -19.64
CA ALA A 97 35.67 28.53 -19.85
C ALA A 97 35.92 27.80 -18.54
N LYS A 98 36.37 28.52 -17.51
CA LYS A 98 36.75 27.92 -16.23
C LYS A 98 35.56 27.52 -15.37
N LYS A 99 34.40 28.18 -15.47
CA LYS A 99 33.25 27.91 -14.57
C LYS A 99 31.93 27.59 -15.28
N GLY A 100 31.67 28.16 -16.45
CA GLY A 100 30.45 27.91 -17.23
C GLY A 100 30.42 26.49 -17.83
N PHE A 101 31.43 26.13 -18.61
CA PHE A 101 31.52 24.79 -19.22
C PHE A 101 31.47 23.64 -18.21
N PRO A 102 32.24 23.64 -17.11
CA PRO A 102 32.16 22.54 -16.15
C PRO A 102 30.81 22.48 -15.42
N ALA A 103 30.13 23.62 -15.19
CA ALA A 103 28.80 23.61 -14.58
C ALA A 103 27.74 22.98 -15.50
N VAL A 104 27.78 23.28 -16.81
CA VAL A 104 26.87 22.68 -17.80
C VAL A 104 27.14 21.19 -17.95
N LYS A 105 28.42 20.81 -18.11
CA LYS A 105 28.81 19.40 -18.21
C LYS A 105 28.38 18.61 -16.97
N GLY A 106 28.64 19.13 -15.77
CA GLY A 106 28.22 18.49 -14.52
C GLY A 106 26.69 18.34 -14.40
N ALA A 107 25.91 19.29 -14.91
CA ALA A 107 24.45 19.17 -14.93
C ALA A 107 23.96 18.11 -15.92
N MET A 108 24.62 17.95 -17.07
CA MET A 108 24.31 16.90 -18.04
C MET A 108 24.71 15.52 -17.51
N ASP A 109 25.90 15.40 -16.95
CA ASP A 109 26.39 14.16 -16.34
C ASP A 109 25.48 13.72 -15.18
N ALA A 110 25.07 14.66 -14.32
CA ALA A 110 24.12 14.38 -13.23
C ALA A 110 22.73 13.95 -13.74
N ARG A 111 22.28 14.45 -14.89
CA ARG A 111 21.04 13.98 -15.52
C ARG A 111 21.20 12.59 -16.10
N ALA A 112 22.32 12.32 -16.79
CA ALA A 112 22.61 11.02 -17.36
C ALA A 112 22.69 9.94 -16.26
N GLU A 113 23.39 10.24 -15.17
CA GLU A 113 23.51 9.34 -14.01
C GLU A 113 22.15 9.04 -13.37
N ARG A 114 21.30 10.06 -13.19
CA ARG A 114 19.94 9.85 -12.66
C ARG A 114 19.12 8.96 -13.58
N ILE A 115 19.15 9.19 -14.89
CA ILE A 115 18.41 8.37 -15.85
C ILE A 115 18.91 6.92 -15.81
N ALA A 116 20.23 6.72 -15.75
CA ALA A 116 20.81 5.38 -15.65
C ALA A 116 20.37 4.68 -14.35
N SER A 117 20.44 5.39 -13.21
CA SER A 117 19.98 4.89 -11.92
C SER A 117 18.47 4.57 -11.92
N ASP A 118 17.65 5.42 -12.51
CA ASP A 118 16.20 5.22 -12.58
C ASP A 118 15.84 4.02 -13.47
N LEU A 119 16.58 3.81 -14.57
CA LEU A 119 16.42 2.65 -15.45
C LEU A 119 16.84 1.35 -14.75
N ASP A 120 17.96 1.37 -14.03
CA ASP A 120 18.44 0.21 -13.26
C ASP A 120 17.45 -0.15 -12.14
N ALA A 121 16.96 0.85 -11.40
CA ALA A 121 15.93 0.66 -10.38
C ALA A 121 14.62 0.12 -10.97
N ALA A 122 14.22 0.59 -12.16
CA ALA A 122 13.03 0.10 -12.84
C ALA A 122 13.17 -1.36 -13.30
N GLU A 123 14.34 -1.75 -13.83
CA GLU A 123 14.60 -3.14 -14.24
C GLU A 123 14.67 -4.05 -13.01
N GLN A 124 15.32 -3.62 -11.94
CA GLN A 124 15.36 -4.36 -10.67
C GLN A 124 13.95 -4.54 -10.08
N ALA A 125 13.13 -3.49 -10.05
CA ALA A 125 11.74 -3.56 -9.60
C ALA A 125 10.91 -4.53 -10.46
N LYS A 126 11.17 -4.60 -11.77
CA LYS A 126 10.50 -5.53 -12.68
C LYS A 126 10.93 -6.98 -12.46
N ILE A 127 12.22 -7.22 -12.19
CA ILE A 127 12.73 -8.54 -11.82
C ILE A 127 12.10 -9.00 -10.50
N GLU A 128 12.08 -8.15 -9.50
CA GLU A 128 11.44 -8.42 -8.20
C GLU A 128 9.95 -8.69 -8.35
N ALA A 129 9.23 -7.88 -9.14
CA ALA A 129 7.81 -8.10 -9.41
C ALA A 129 7.55 -9.47 -10.05
N ARG A 130 8.37 -9.86 -11.04
CA ARG A 130 8.28 -11.20 -11.66
C ARG A 130 8.60 -12.33 -10.69
N ALA A 131 9.58 -12.14 -9.80
CA ALA A 131 9.92 -13.12 -8.78
C ALA A 131 8.77 -13.29 -7.76
N VAL A 132 8.15 -12.18 -7.33
CA VAL A 132 6.98 -12.19 -6.45
C VAL A 132 5.78 -12.84 -7.15
N GLU A 133 5.55 -12.56 -8.43
CA GLU A 133 4.49 -13.21 -9.21
C GLU A 133 4.70 -14.73 -9.28
N ALA A 134 5.93 -15.18 -9.55
CA ALA A 134 6.26 -16.60 -9.60
C ALA A 134 6.06 -17.29 -8.23
N ASP A 135 6.52 -16.67 -7.13
CA ASP A 135 6.30 -17.17 -5.77
C ASP A 135 4.80 -17.23 -5.43
N TYR A 136 4.04 -16.20 -5.81
CA TYR A 136 2.60 -16.17 -5.60
C TYR A 136 1.87 -17.27 -6.38
N GLN A 137 2.24 -17.50 -7.65
CA GLN A 137 1.68 -18.59 -8.45
C GLN A 137 2.04 -19.97 -7.88
N ALA A 138 3.28 -20.16 -7.40
CA ALA A 138 3.70 -21.39 -6.73
C ALA A 138 2.87 -21.64 -5.47
N ARG A 139 2.73 -20.64 -4.58
CA ARG A 139 1.90 -20.73 -3.37
C ARG A 139 0.43 -21.02 -3.67
N LEU A 140 -0.11 -20.44 -4.74
CA LEU A 140 -1.47 -20.76 -5.19
C LEU A 140 -1.60 -22.20 -5.67
N GLY A 141 -0.58 -22.73 -6.36
CA GLY A 141 -0.50 -24.13 -6.74
C GLY A 141 -0.49 -25.05 -5.53
N ASP A 142 0.40 -24.77 -4.58
CA ASP A 142 0.53 -25.54 -3.34
C ASP A 142 -0.75 -25.50 -2.50
N ALA A 143 -1.35 -24.32 -2.34
CA ALA A 143 -2.60 -24.17 -1.60
C ALA A 143 -3.77 -24.93 -2.24
N LYS A 144 -3.84 -24.96 -3.58
CA LYS A 144 -4.84 -25.77 -4.30
C LYS A 144 -4.57 -27.27 -4.12
N GLY A 145 -3.31 -27.70 -4.20
CA GLY A 145 -2.92 -29.09 -3.96
C GLY A 145 -3.26 -29.54 -2.54
N GLU A 146 -2.95 -28.72 -1.55
CA GLU A 146 -3.27 -28.98 -0.14
C GLU A 146 -4.79 -29.02 0.09
N ALA A 147 -5.54 -28.09 -0.49
CA ALA A 147 -7.00 -28.09 -0.40
C ALA A 147 -7.62 -29.36 -1.01
N SER A 148 -7.14 -29.80 -2.18
CA SER A 148 -7.58 -31.06 -2.78
C SER A 148 -7.26 -32.25 -1.88
N ARG A 149 -6.04 -32.32 -1.33
CA ARG A 149 -5.65 -33.38 -0.39
C ARG A 149 -6.54 -33.41 0.86
N LEU A 150 -6.82 -32.25 1.45
CA LEU A 150 -7.69 -32.13 2.61
C LEU A 150 -9.12 -32.57 2.31
N ILE A 151 -9.65 -32.25 1.13
CA ILE A 151 -10.99 -32.69 0.70
C ILE A 151 -11.03 -34.21 0.55
N ASP A 152 -9.99 -34.81 -0.04
CA ASP A 152 -9.93 -36.26 -0.22
C ASP A 152 -9.76 -37.00 1.11
N GLU A 153 -8.95 -36.46 2.03
CA GLU A 153 -8.83 -36.97 3.40
C GLU A 153 -10.16 -36.86 4.16
N ALA A 154 -10.85 -35.73 4.07
CA ALA A 154 -12.14 -35.51 4.70
C ALA A 154 -13.21 -36.46 4.15
N ARG A 155 -13.20 -36.75 2.84
CA ARG A 155 -14.08 -37.76 2.22
C ARG A 155 -13.77 -39.15 2.75
N GLY A 156 -12.50 -39.54 2.81
CA GLY A 156 -12.09 -40.82 3.37
C GLY A 156 -12.50 -40.98 4.84
N ALA A 157 -12.32 -39.94 5.65
CA ALA A 157 -12.75 -39.92 7.05
C ALA A 157 -14.28 -39.99 7.18
N ALA A 158 -15.04 -39.29 6.33
CA ALA A 158 -16.49 -39.34 6.32
C ALA A 158 -17.02 -40.73 5.94
N ASP A 159 -16.41 -41.40 4.96
CA ASP A 159 -16.78 -42.76 4.58
C ASP A 159 -16.51 -43.76 5.71
N GLN A 160 -15.34 -43.66 6.38
CA GLN A 160 -15.02 -44.49 7.54
C GLN A 160 -16.00 -44.23 8.70
N LEU A 161 -16.31 -42.97 8.99
CA LEU A 161 -17.27 -42.61 10.02
C LEU A 161 -18.66 -43.17 9.70
N LYS A 162 -19.08 -43.13 8.44
CA LYS A 162 -20.37 -43.71 8.01
C LYS A 162 -20.40 -45.20 8.27
N VAL A 163 -19.34 -45.93 7.93
CA VAL A 163 -19.24 -47.38 8.18
C VAL A 163 -19.28 -47.68 9.68
N ASP A 164 -18.51 -46.96 10.50
CA ASP A 164 -18.49 -47.14 11.95
C ASP A 164 -19.85 -46.84 12.59
N LEU A 165 -20.50 -45.73 12.20
CA LEU A 165 -21.84 -45.39 12.69
C LEU A 165 -22.89 -46.41 12.28
N SER A 166 -22.85 -46.92 11.05
CA SER A 166 -23.75 -48.00 10.61
C SER A 166 -23.52 -49.28 11.41
N ALA A 167 -22.26 -49.68 11.62
CA ALA A 167 -21.94 -50.87 12.41
C ALA A 167 -22.40 -50.75 13.87
N ARG A 168 -22.17 -49.59 14.50
CA ARG A 168 -22.66 -49.31 15.87
C ARG A 168 -24.17 -49.31 15.94
N ALA A 169 -24.86 -48.70 14.98
CA ALA A 169 -26.31 -48.70 14.94
C ALA A 169 -26.88 -50.13 14.80
N GLU A 170 -26.26 -50.97 13.97
CA GLU A 170 -26.65 -52.38 13.84
C GLU A 170 -26.44 -53.16 15.14
N ALA A 171 -25.32 -52.93 15.84
CA ALA A 171 -25.05 -53.52 17.15
C ALA A 171 -26.08 -53.05 18.21
N ASP A 172 -26.35 -51.75 18.29
CA ASP A 172 -27.33 -51.19 19.23
C ASP A 172 -28.75 -51.74 18.97
N ILE A 173 -29.12 -51.92 17.70
CA ILE A 173 -30.40 -52.52 17.32
C ILE A 173 -30.46 -54.00 17.72
N ALA A 174 -29.37 -54.75 17.55
CA ALA A 174 -29.29 -56.14 17.99
C ALA A 174 -29.44 -56.27 19.50
N ASP A 175 -28.71 -55.45 20.27
CA ASP A 175 -28.80 -55.38 21.73
C ASP A 175 -30.21 -55.01 22.20
N MET A 176 -30.84 -54.01 21.56
CA MET A 176 -32.22 -53.63 21.87
C MET A 176 -33.21 -54.77 21.60
N ARG A 177 -33.03 -55.53 20.51
CA ARG A 177 -33.90 -56.68 20.20
C ARG A 177 -33.73 -57.80 21.21
N GLU A 178 -32.50 -58.08 21.64
CA GLU A 178 -32.23 -59.09 22.67
C GLU A 178 -32.89 -58.70 24.00
N ARG A 179 -32.72 -57.45 24.45
CA ARG A 179 -33.37 -56.95 25.67
C ARG A 179 -34.90 -56.99 25.57
N ALA A 180 -35.46 -56.55 24.45
CA ALA A 180 -36.90 -56.61 24.22
C ALA A 180 -37.42 -58.05 24.24
N ALA A 181 -36.69 -59.01 23.68
CA ALA A 181 -37.06 -60.42 23.73
C ALA A 181 -37.02 -60.98 25.16
N ALA A 182 -36.01 -60.62 25.94
CA ALA A 182 -35.90 -60.99 27.35
C ALA A 182 -37.05 -60.38 28.20
N ASP A 183 -37.38 -59.11 27.97
CA ASP A 183 -38.49 -58.42 28.64
C ASP A 183 -39.84 -59.06 28.29
N ILE A 184 -40.06 -59.42 27.02
CA ILE A 184 -41.27 -60.12 26.57
C ILE A 184 -41.39 -61.48 27.26
N GLU A 185 -40.29 -62.24 27.37
CA GLU A 185 -40.31 -63.54 28.04
C GLU A 185 -40.59 -63.40 29.54
N SER A 186 -39.97 -62.42 30.21
CA SER A 186 -40.27 -62.12 31.61
C SER A 186 -41.73 -61.70 31.82
N ALA A 187 -42.26 -60.81 30.97
CA ALA A 187 -43.66 -60.38 31.03
C ALA A 187 -44.63 -61.54 30.77
N ARG A 188 -44.29 -62.46 29.86
CA ARG A 188 -45.06 -63.68 29.61
C ARG A 188 -45.10 -64.58 30.84
N GLN A 189 -43.96 -64.78 31.50
CA GLN A 189 -43.89 -65.60 32.71
C GLN A 189 -44.71 -64.99 33.86
N GLN A 190 -44.64 -63.67 34.03
CA GLN A 190 -45.47 -62.93 35.00
C GLN A 190 -46.96 -63.09 34.68
N ALA A 191 -47.38 -62.86 33.44
CA ALA A 191 -48.78 -63.01 33.04
C ALA A 191 -49.32 -64.44 33.23
N ILE A 192 -48.49 -65.47 32.99
CA ILE A 192 -48.87 -66.87 33.27
C ILE A 192 -48.99 -67.11 34.78
N ALA A 193 -48.10 -66.56 35.59
CA ALA A 193 -48.16 -66.67 37.06
C ALA A 193 -49.42 -65.99 37.61
N ASP A 194 -49.74 -64.79 37.14
CA ASP A 194 -50.94 -64.04 37.51
C ASP A 194 -52.21 -64.81 37.12
N LEU A 195 -52.27 -65.34 35.89
CA LEU A 195 -53.39 -66.15 35.42
C LEU A 195 -53.58 -67.42 36.27
N ARG A 196 -52.48 -68.09 36.67
CA ARG A 196 -52.54 -69.26 37.55
C ARG A 196 -53.06 -68.90 38.94
N ALA A 197 -52.64 -67.76 39.50
CA ALA A 197 -53.12 -67.27 40.78
C ALA A 197 -54.63 -66.94 40.72
N GLU A 198 -55.09 -66.29 39.65
CA GLU A 198 -56.49 -65.95 39.45
C GLU A 198 -57.37 -67.21 39.28
N VAL A 199 -56.92 -68.18 38.47
CA VAL A 199 -57.61 -69.47 38.32
C VAL A 199 -57.65 -70.24 39.64
N ALA A 200 -56.56 -70.25 40.41
CA ALA A 200 -56.52 -70.88 41.73
C ALA A 200 -57.52 -70.22 42.69
N GLY A 201 -57.63 -68.88 42.67
CA GLY A 201 -58.62 -68.14 43.45
C GLY A 201 -60.07 -68.47 43.06
N ILE A 202 -60.37 -68.54 41.76
CA ILE A 202 -61.69 -68.95 41.26
C ILE A 202 -62.01 -70.40 41.67
N ALA A 203 -61.06 -71.32 41.52
CA ALA A 203 -61.22 -72.71 41.89
C ALA A 203 -61.45 -72.88 43.40
N LEU A 204 -60.70 -72.15 44.24
CA LEU A 204 -60.87 -72.16 45.70
C LEU A 204 -62.26 -71.62 46.09
N GLY A 205 -62.68 -70.49 45.51
CA GLY A 205 -64.01 -69.91 45.75
C GLY A 205 -65.16 -70.82 45.29
N ALA A 206 -64.98 -71.57 44.20
CA ALA A 206 -65.93 -72.59 43.76
C ALA A 206 -65.98 -73.79 44.73
N ALA A 207 -64.81 -74.27 45.18
CA ALA A 207 -64.71 -75.35 46.15
C ALA A 207 -65.35 -74.98 47.50
N GLU A 208 -65.08 -73.78 48.02
CA GLU A 208 -65.73 -73.23 49.22
C GLU A 208 -67.25 -73.26 49.11
N ARG A 209 -67.78 -72.85 47.95
CA ARG A 209 -69.23 -72.84 47.70
C ARG A 209 -69.85 -74.24 47.70
N VAL A 210 -69.14 -75.22 47.12
CA VAL A 210 -69.56 -76.64 47.12
C VAL A 210 -69.53 -77.21 48.55
N VAL A 211 -68.45 -76.99 49.29
CA VAL A 211 -68.33 -77.43 50.70
C VAL A 211 -69.45 -76.81 51.55
N GLN A 212 -69.70 -75.51 51.40
CA GLN A 212 -70.78 -74.82 52.12
C GLN A 212 -72.17 -75.38 51.77
N SER A 213 -72.40 -75.78 50.51
CA SER A 213 -73.67 -76.40 50.09
C SER A 213 -73.84 -77.87 50.50
N SER A 214 -72.75 -78.58 50.82
CA SER A 214 -72.75 -80.01 51.21
C SER A 214 -72.67 -80.24 52.72
N LEU A 215 -72.45 -79.18 53.51
CA LEU A 215 -72.56 -79.17 54.96
C LEU A 215 -74.04 -79.16 55.38
N ASP A 216 -74.65 -80.34 55.45
CA ASP A 216 -75.88 -80.56 56.21
C ASP A 216 -75.57 -81.00 57.65
N ALA A 217 -76.59 -81.00 58.52
CA ALA A 217 -76.44 -81.37 59.93
C ALA A 217 -75.94 -82.82 60.15
N GLU A 218 -76.16 -83.71 59.17
CA GLU A 218 -75.77 -85.13 59.24
C GLU A 218 -74.30 -85.35 58.81
N VAL A 219 -73.81 -84.57 57.85
CA VAL A 219 -72.40 -84.55 57.45
C VAL A 219 -71.52 -83.93 58.54
N GLN A 220 -72.00 -82.87 59.19
CA GLN A 220 -71.31 -82.22 60.32
C GLN A 220 -71.10 -83.18 61.51
N GLY A 221 -72.11 -83.99 61.85
CA GLY A 221 -71.99 -85.01 62.90
C GLY A 221 -70.93 -86.06 62.59
N ARG A 222 -70.93 -86.60 61.35
CA ARG A 222 -69.93 -87.59 60.90
C ARG A 222 -68.50 -87.05 60.90
N LEU A 223 -68.30 -85.78 60.56
CA LEU A 223 -66.98 -85.13 60.60
C LEU A 223 -66.45 -84.96 62.03
N ILE A 224 -67.33 -84.66 62.99
CA ILE A 224 -66.96 -84.55 64.41
C ILE A 224 -66.53 -85.91 64.96
N ASP A 225 -67.31 -86.96 64.69
CA ASP A 225 -66.99 -88.32 65.14
C ASP A 225 -65.65 -88.80 64.55
N ALA A 226 -65.42 -88.56 63.25
CA ALA A 226 -64.16 -88.90 62.60
C ALA A 226 -62.95 -88.14 63.16
N TYR A 227 -63.10 -86.85 63.51
CA TYR A 227 -62.02 -86.08 64.14
C TYR A 227 -61.72 -86.57 65.57
N ILE A 228 -62.76 -86.95 66.33
CA ILE A 228 -62.59 -87.56 67.65
C ILE A 228 -61.81 -88.87 67.54
N ASP A 229 -62.10 -89.71 66.54
CA ASP A 229 -61.38 -90.96 66.30
C ASP A 229 -59.92 -90.73 65.86
N GLU A 230 -59.63 -89.76 64.98
CA GLU A 230 -58.26 -89.43 64.55
C GLU A 230 -57.40 -88.90 65.71
N VAL A 231 -57.95 -88.01 66.54
CA VAL A 231 -57.23 -87.43 67.69
C VAL A 231 -57.10 -88.44 68.84
N ALA A 232 -58.09 -89.32 69.01
CA ALA A 232 -57.99 -90.45 69.94
C ALA A 232 -56.96 -91.49 69.47
N GLY A 233 -56.78 -91.67 68.15
CA GLY A 233 -55.79 -92.57 67.56
C GLY A 233 -54.35 -92.03 67.52
N SER A 234 -54.17 -90.70 67.53
CA SER A 234 -52.87 -90.01 67.45
C SER A 234 -52.15 -89.86 68.81
N ASN A 235 -52.83 -90.09 69.94
CA ASN A 235 -52.28 -90.03 71.30
C ASN A 235 -52.05 -91.42 71.95
N GLY A 236 -51.81 -92.46 71.13
CA GLY A 236 -51.47 -93.83 71.57
C GLY A 236 -50.15 -94.31 70.98
#